data_AF-A0A2W6B0D4-F1
#
_entry.id   AF-A0A2W6B0D4-F1
#
_cell.length_a   1.000
_cell.length_b   1.000
_cell.length_c   1.000
_cell.angle_alpha   90.00
_cell.angle_beta   90.00
_cell.angle_gamma   90.00
#
_symmetry.space_group_name_H-M   'P 1'
#
loop_
_entity.id
_entity.type
_entity.pdbx_description
1 polymer ?
#
loop_
_entity_poly.entity_id
_entity_poly.type
_entity_poly.pdbx_seq_one_letter_code
_entity_poly.pdbx_strand_id
1 'polypeptide(L)'
;MKRGNPVSALLDEALGRITDQMRISKSHPLEVDANALAKLLASDGRWPPAPLMTVRDAQTQPTQLLPLLNRRNRRWHDDYALNSVSVASAVPGTPPNDLIHALHLYHPDHPTAPTMIYVHGWGVRRLQMRLNLGLRWLAPLGMNLLLVEQPYHMQRSPAHSYYSGEFSIGANLPQTVSMVQQSVWDTQVMISWLL
;
A
#
# COMPACT_ATOMS: atom_id res chain seq x y z
N MET A 1 34.95 -3.25 -32.60
CA MET A 1 34.40 -2.08 -31.88
C MET A 1 32.98 -2.43 -31.45
N LYS A 2 32.77 -2.87 -30.19
CA LYS A 2 31.45 -3.27 -29.70
C LYS A 2 30.63 -1.99 -29.43
N ARG A 3 29.49 -1.81 -30.11
CA ARG A 3 28.55 -0.72 -29.81
C ARG A 3 27.93 -1.03 -28.44
N GLY A 4 28.15 -0.14 -27.47
CA GLY A 4 27.55 -0.26 -26.13
C GLY A 4 26.03 -0.27 -26.22
N ASN A 5 25.39 -1.03 -25.32
CA ASN A 5 23.94 -1.12 -25.25
C ASN A 5 23.37 0.27 -24.87
N PRO A 6 22.52 0.91 -25.69
CA PRO A 6 22.00 2.24 -25.41
C PRO A 6 21.20 2.30 -24.08
N VAL A 7 20.69 1.16 -23.62
CA VAL A 7 19.98 1.04 -22.33
C VAL A 7 20.92 1.24 -21.15
N SER A 8 22.19 0.79 -21.22
CA SER A 8 23.12 0.95 -20.09
C SER A 8 23.54 2.40 -19.90
N ALA A 9 23.74 3.15 -20.99
CA ALA A 9 24.10 4.56 -20.93
C ALA A 9 22.96 5.42 -20.35
N LEU A 10 21.70 5.12 -20.67
CA LEU A 10 20.54 5.78 -20.09
C LEU A 10 20.35 5.46 -18.61
N LEU A 11 20.65 4.22 -18.19
CA LEU A 11 20.64 3.82 -16.78
C LEU A 11 21.73 4.54 -15.98
N ASP A 12 22.94 4.62 -16.51
CA ASP A 12 24.06 5.32 -15.86
C ASP A 12 23.77 6.82 -15.71
N GLU A 13 23.19 7.45 -16.74
CA GLU A 13 22.81 8.87 -16.68
C GLU A 13 21.65 9.13 -15.70
N ALA A 14 20.64 8.25 -15.68
CA ALA A 14 19.52 8.36 -14.75
C ALA A 14 19.98 8.15 -13.29
N LEU A 15 20.85 7.17 -13.03
CA LEU A 15 21.41 6.90 -11.71
C LEU A 15 22.25 8.07 -11.22
N GLY A 16 23.09 8.67 -12.08
CA GLY A 16 23.90 9.85 -11.74
C GLY A 16 23.07 11.07 -11.32
N ARG A 17 21.94 11.31 -11.98
CA ARG A 17 21.03 12.44 -11.62
C ARG A 17 20.26 12.21 -10.33
N ILE A 18 19.93 10.95 -10.01
CA ILE A 18 19.22 10.58 -8.78
C ILE A 18 20.15 10.71 -7.56
N THR A 19 21.42 10.35 -7.69
CA THR A 19 22.41 10.48 -6.62
C THR A 19 22.72 11.92 -6.22
N ASP A 20 22.68 12.86 -7.17
CA ASP A 20 22.94 14.28 -6.89
C ASP A 20 21.76 14.98 -6.18
N GLN A 21 20.53 14.47 -6.32
CA GLN A 21 19.32 15.10 -5.76
C GLN A 21 18.88 14.54 -4.40
N MET A 22 19.28 13.33 -4.04
CA MET A 22 18.92 12.74 -2.75
C MET A 22 20.04 12.92 -1.74
N ARG A 23 19.81 13.73 -0.70
CA ARG A 23 20.68 13.80 0.48
C ARG A 23 20.54 12.49 1.26
N ILE A 24 21.32 11.48 0.86
CA ILE A 24 21.28 10.11 1.39
C ILE A 24 21.49 10.14 2.91
N SER A 25 20.55 9.55 3.66
CA SER A 25 20.71 9.25 5.08
C SER A 25 21.93 8.35 5.26
N LYS A 26 22.98 8.87 5.91
CA LYS A 26 24.27 8.18 6.14
C LYS A 26 24.17 6.89 6.97
N SER A 27 22.99 6.50 7.44
CA SER A 27 22.82 5.43 8.41
C SER A 27 22.76 4.02 7.81
N HIS A 28 22.46 3.87 6.51
CA HIS A 28 22.34 2.57 5.86
C HIS A 28 22.89 2.67 4.43
N PRO A 29 24.13 2.23 4.14
CA PRO A 29 24.62 2.20 2.76
C PRO A 29 23.74 1.23 1.96
N LEU A 30 23.11 1.77 0.92
CA LEU A 30 22.25 1.00 0.02
C LEU A 30 23.13 0.21 -0.96
N GLU A 31 23.20 -1.11 -0.80
CA GLU A 31 23.61 -1.98 -1.90
C GLU A 31 22.47 -2.03 -2.92
N VAL A 32 22.63 -1.32 -4.03
CA VAL A 32 21.75 -1.46 -5.18
C VAL A 32 22.13 -2.75 -5.90
N ASP A 33 21.30 -3.79 -5.80
CA ASP A 33 21.46 -4.99 -6.62
C ASP A 33 21.09 -4.66 -8.07
N ALA A 34 22.11 -4.34 -8.86
CA ALA A 34 21.99 -4.02 -10.27
C ALA A 34 21.37 -5.17 -11.09
N ASN A 35 21.54 -6.43 -10.67
CA ASN A 35 20.94 -7.58 -11.35
C ASN A 35 19.44 -7.69 -11.07
N ALA A 36 19.00 -7.36 -9.85
CA ALA A 36 17.58 -7.28 -9.51
C ALA A 36 16.89 -6.16 -10.29
N LEU A 37 17.53 -4.98 -10.39
CA LEU A 37 17.03 -3.88 -11.20
C LEU A 37 16.92 -4.25 -12.67
N ALA A 38 17.95 -4.88 -13.24
CA ALA A 38 17.96 -5.31 -14.64
C ALA A 38 16.87 -6.35 -14.93
N LYS A 39 16.62 -7.32 -14.04
CA LYS A 39 15.52 -8.30 -14.20
C LYS A 39 14.14 -7.65 -14.17
N LEU A 40 13.96 -6.66 -13.31
CA LEU A 40 12.71 -5.91 -13.18
C LEU A 40 12.42 -5.11 -14.47
N LEU A 41 13.44 -4.44 -15.00
CA LEU A 41 13.39 -3.64 -16.23
C LEU A 41 13.34 -4.48 -17.51
N ALA A 42 13.89 -5.71 -17.47
CA ALA A 42 13.91 -6.65 -18.59
C ALA A 42 12.63 -7.50 -18.70
N SER A 43 11.71 -7.41 -17.75
CA SER A 43 10.34 -7.90 -18.00
C SER A 43 9.74 -7.02 -19.10
N ASP A 44 9.18 -7.63 -20.16
CA ASP A 44 8.69 -6.96 -21.38
C ASP A 44 7.47 -6.02 -21.14
N GLY A 45 7.36 -5.39 -19.97
CA GLY A 45 6.14 -4.76 -19.47
C GLY A 45 5.05 -5.77 -19.11
N ARG A 46 5.31 -7.08 -19.24
CA ARG A 46 4.37 -8.13 -18.87
C ARG A 46 4.50 -8.40 -17.39
N TRP A 47 3.60 -7.78 -16.64
CA TRP A 47 3.34 -8.10 -15.25
C TRP A 47 3.08 -9.61 -15.13
N PRO A 48 3.63 -10.30 -14.10
CA PRO A 48 3.24 -11.68 -13.86
C PRO A 48 1.70 -11.74 -13.76
N PRO A 49 1.05 -12.79 -14.31
CA PRO A 49 -0.40 -12.90 -14.20
C PRO A 49 -0.78 -12.82 -12.72
N ALA A 50 -1.89 -12.14 -12.44
CA ALA A 50 -2.47 -12.11 -11.11
C ALA A 50 -2.46 -13.54 -10.56
N PRO A 51 -1.85 -13.82 -9.39
CA PRO A 51 -2.05 -15.12 -8.79
C PRO A 51 -3.55 -15.34 -8.68
N LEU A 52 -4.04 -16.52 -9.05
CA LEU A 52 -5.46 -16.87 -8.97
C LEU A 52 -5.93 -16.66 -7.53
N MET A 53 -6.58 -15.52 -7.28
CA MET A 53 -6.91 -15.06 -5.94
C MET A 53 -8.08 -15.88 -5.42
N THR A 54 -7.79 -16.79 -4.49
CA THR A 54 -8.81 -17.26 -3.57
C THR A 54 -8.52 -16.61 -2.24
N VAL A 55 -9.31 -15.58 -1.89
CA VAL A 55 -9.27 -14.91 -0.59
C VAL A 55 -9.89 -15.84 0.45
N ARG A 56 -9.28 -17.00 0.69
CA ARG A 56 -9.81 -18.03 1.60
C ARG A 56 -9.48 -17.76 3.06
N ASP A 57 -8.53 -16.85 3.33
CA ASP A 57 -7.93 -16.69 4.66
C ASP A 57 -8.02 -15.26 5.22
N ALA A 58 -8.96 -14.43 4.74
CA ALA A 58 -9.15 -13.09 5.28
C ALA A 58 -9.63 -13.13 6.74
N GLN A 59 -8.86 -12.50 7.63
CA GLN A 59 -9.23 -12.31 9.02
C GLN A 59 -9.93 -10.97 9.19
N THR A 60 -11.17 -10.98 9.67
CA THR A 60 -11.96 -9.78 9.94
C THR A 60 -12.27 -9.72 11.43
N GLN A 61 -11.99 -8.58 12.06
CA GLN A 61 -12.23 -8.35 13.48
C GLN A 61 -12.92 -6.99 13.69
N PRO A 62 -13.99 -6.89 14.49
CA PRO A 62 -14.57 -5.61 14.88
C PRO A 62 -13.55 -4.75 15.62
N THR A 63 -13.59 -3.43 15.43
CA THR A 63 -12.68 -2.50 16.13
C THR A 63 -13.39 -1.29 16.72
N GLN A 64 -12.92 -0.85 17.88
CA GLN A 64 -13.50 0.26 18.65
C GLN A 64 -12.85 1.62 18.31
N LEU A 65 -12.31 1.79 17.10
CA LEU A 65 -11.69 3.05 16.69
C LEU A 65 -12.71 4.14 16.34
N LEU A 66 -13.96 3.78 16.02
CA LEU A 66 -15.01 4.72 15.62
C LEU A 66 -15.29 5.80 16.69
N PRO A 67 -15.47 5.47 17.98
CA PRO A 67 -15.67 6.47 19.04
C PRO A 67 -14.52 7.48 19.22
N LEU A 68 -13.33 7.18 18.70
CA LEU A 68 -12.14 8.04 18.82
C LEU A 68 -12.05 9.11 17.71
N LEU A 69 -12.95 9.08 16.72
CA LEU A 69 -13.00 10.07 15.65
C LEU A 69 -13.75 11.33 16.08
N ASN A 70 -13.52 12.43 15.35
CA ASN A 70 -14.08 13.74 15.68
C ASN A 70 -15.62 13.71 15.69
N ARG A 71 -16.22 14.01 16.84
CA ARG A 71 -17.67 13.94 17.11
C ARG A 71 -18.56 14.85 16.26
N ARG A 72 -18.00 15.70 15.39
CA ARG A 72 -18.78 16.59 14.51
C ARG A 72 -19.70 15.84 13.53
N ASN A 73 -19.45 14.55 13.26
CA ASN A 73 -20.26 13.73 12.34
C ASN A 73 -21.11 12.66 13.04
N ARG A 74 -21.48 12.88 14.32
CA ARG A 74 -22.17 11.89 15.17
C ARG A 74 -23.35 11.17 14.50
N ARG A 75 -24.08 11.86 13.63
CA ARG A 75 -25.25 11.31 12.92
C ARG A 75 -24.97 9.97 12.23
N TRP A 76 -23.80 9.77 11.64
CA TRP A 76 -23.49 8.56 10.87
C TRP A 76 -22.65 7.54 11.66
N HIS A 77 -22.26 7.86 12.89
CA HIS A 77 -21.45 6.97 13.71
C HIS A 77 -22.23 5.75 14.19
N ASP A 78 -23.52 5.92 14.45
CA ASP A 78 -24.37 4.88 15.01
C ASP A 78 -24.84 3.90 13.92
N ASP A 79 -24.85 4.34 12.66
CA ASP A 79 -25.29 3.56 11.49
C ASP A 79 -24.16 2.74 10.86
N TYR A 80 -22.90 3.07 11.16
CA TYR A 80 -21.73 2.42 10.56
C TYR A 80 -20.91 1.64 11.59
N ALA A 81 -20.46 0.46 11.18
CA ALA A 81 -19.51 -0.38 11.91
C ALA A 81 -18.13 -0.32 11.27
N LEU A 82 -17.10 -0.71 12.04
CA LEU A 82 -15.72 -0.71 11.59
C LEU A 82 -15.06 -2.05 11.91
N ASN A 83 -14.48 -2.65 10.88
CA ASN A 83 -13.68 -3.86 11.00
C ASN A 83 -12.22 -3.57 10.63
N SER A 84 -11.28 -4.19 11.32
CA SER A 84 -9.94 -4.43 10.79
C SER A 84 -9.94 -5.70 9.97
N VAL A 85 -9.28 -5.66 8.81
CA VAL A 85 -9.18 -6.76 7.86
C VAL A 85 -7.70 -7.08 7.66
N SER A 86 -7.35 -8.36 7.62
CA SER A 86 -6.00 -8.81 7.28
C SER A 86 -6.02 -9.98 6.31
N VAL A 87 -5.24 -9.87 5.24
CA VAL A 87 -5.22 -10.84 4.12
C VAL A 87 -3.78 -11.03 3.67
N ALA A 88 -3.39 -12.25 3.28
CA ALA A 88 -2.08 -12.47 2.68
C ALA A 88 -1.87 -11.62 1.43
N SER A 89 -0.69 -11.00 1.29
CA SER A 89 -0.30 -10.30 0.07
C SER A 89 -0.05 -11.30 -1.05
N ALA A 90 -0.51 -10.95 -2.25
CA ALA A 90 -0.29 -11.74 -3.46
C ALA A 90 1.17 -11.71 -3.93
N VAL A 91 1.95 -10.71 -3.50
CA VAL A 91 3.38 -10.60 -3.79
C VAL A 91 4.14 -11.03 -2.54
N PRO A 92 5.03 -12.04 -2.62
CA PRO A 92 5.88 -12.42 -1.50
C PRO A 92 6.70 -11.21 -1.04
N GLY A 93 6.36 -10.67 0.12
CA GLY A 93 7.06 -9.56 0.76
C GLY A 93 8.03 -10.04 1.84
N THR A 94 8.95 -9.17 2.26
CA THR A 94 9.64 -9.37 3.55
C THR A 94 8.68 -8.99 4.68
N PRO A 95 8.48 -9.83 5.71
CA PRO A 95 7.66 -9.46 6.86
C PRO A 95 8.05 -8.07 7.39
N PRO A 96 7.09 -7.19 7.69
CA PRO A 96 5.64 -7.45 7.78
C PRO A 96 4.84 -7.19 6.47
N ASN A 97 5.49 -7.12 5.30
CA ASN A 97 4.81 -6.76 4.05
C ASN A 97 4.11 -7.93 3.35
N ASP A 98 4.26 -9.15 3.85
CA ASP A 98 3.54 -10.35 3.39
C ASP A 98 2.07 -10.38 3.84
N LEU A 99 1.67 -9.49 4.75
CA LEU A 99 0.29 -9.33 5.21
C LEU A 99 -0.25 -7.94 4.88
N ILE A 100 -1.42 -7.89 4.23
CA ILE A 100 -2.18 -6.67 3.97
C ILE A 100 -3.00 -6.36 5.21
N HIS A 101 -3.01 -5.10 5.64
CA HIS A 101 -3.88 -4.61 6.69
C HIS A 101 -4.84 -3.55 6.14
N ALA A 102 -6.09 -3.60 6.55
CA ALA A 102 -7.12 -2.66 6.11
C ALA A 102 -8.11 -2.32 7.23
N LEU A 103 -8.80 -1.20 7.06
CA LEU A 103 -9.97 -0.83 7.87
C LEU A 103 -11.20 -0.72 6.96
N HIS A 104 -12.25 -1.48 7.25
CA HIS A 104 -13.51 -1.45 6.52
C HIS A 104 -14.59 -0.78 7.36
N LEU A 105 -14.95 0.45 6.97
CA LEU A 105 -16.09 1.18 7.50
C LEU A 105 -17.32 0.84 6.62
N TYR A 106 -18.33 0.23 7.21
CA TYR A 106 -19.47 -0.30 6.47
C TYR A 106 -20.78 -0.11 7.21
N HIS A 107 -21.88 -0.02 6.46
CA HIS A 107 -23.22 0.01 7.02
C HIS A 107 -23.75 -1.43 7.21
N PRO A 108 -24.02 -1.90 8.45
CA PRO A 108 -24.42 -3.28 8.71
C PRO A 108 -25.71 -3.70 7.99
N ASP A 109 -26.69 -2.79 7.90
CA ASP A 109 -27.97 -3.08 7.24
C ASP A 109 -27.94 -2.94 5.71
N HIS A 110 -26.80 -2.50 5.14
CA HIS A 110 -26.61 -2.35 3.70
C HIS A 110 -25.31 -3.04 3.24
N PRO A 111 -25.23 -4.38 3.37
CA PRO A 111 -23.99 -5.12 3.09
C PRO A 111 -23.55 -5.05 1.62
N THR A 112 -24.46 -4.71 0.70
CA THR A 112 -24.18 -4.57 -0.74
C THR A 112 -23.96 -3.11 -1.16
N ALA A 113 -23.81 -2.19 -0.21
CA ALA A 113 -23.55 -0.79 -0.52
C ALA A 113 -22.22 -0.63 -1.30
N PRO A 114 -22.16 0.28 -2.29
CA PRO A 114 -20.93 0.55 -3.02
C PRO A 114 -19.79 0.92 -2.06
N THR A 115 -18.62 0.31 -2.26
CA THR A 115 -17.45 0.53 -1.40
C THR A 115 -16.39 1.33 -2.12
N MET A 116 -15.98 2.47 -1.57
CA MET A 116 -14.81 3.20 -2.03
C MET A 116 -13.55 2.57 -1.41
N ILE A 117 -12.59 2.19 -2.26
CA ILE A 117 -11.26 1.78 -1.81
C ILE A 117 -10.37 3.03 -1.77
N TYR A 118 -9.75 3.29 -0.63
CA TYR A 118 -8.84 4.40 -0.44
C TYR A 118 -7.40 3.89 -0.27
N VAL A 119 -6.59 4.23 -1.27
CA VAL A 119 -5.14 4.03 -1.26
C VAL A 119 -4.49 5.35 -0.82
N HIS A 120 -3.76 5.31 0.29
CA HIS A 120 -3.18 6.51 0.88
C HIS A 120 -1.84 6.90 0.26
N GLY A 121 -1.49 8.18 0.35
CA GLY A 121 -0.19 8.68 -0.11
C GLY A 121 0.98 8.31 0.81
N TRP A 122 2.20 8.62 0.35
CA TRP A 122 3.45 8.41 1.08
C TRP A 122 3.52 9.21 2.40
N GLY A 123 4.18 8.63 3.41
CA GLY A 123 4.46 9.29 4.68
C GLY A 123 3.24 9.39 5.62
N VAL A 124 2.11 8.80 5.24
CA VAL A 124 0.95 8.67 6.13
C VAL A 124 1.35 7.79 7.33
N ARG A 125 0.94 8.20 8.54
CA ARG A 125 1.29 7.51 9.79
C ARG A 125 0.07 7.01 10.57
N ARG A 126 -1.14 7.42 10.17
CA ARG A 126 -2.41 7.15 10.88
C ARG A 126 -3.56 7.02 9.89
N LEU A 127 -3.90 5.79 9.52
CA LEU A 127 -4.97 5.53 8.57
C LEU A 127 -6.36 5.93 9.11
N GLN A 128 -6.56 5.77 10.41
CA GLN A 128 -7.80 6.11 11.10
C GLN A 128 -8.22 7.58 10.95
N MET A 129 -7.27 8.50 10.71
CA MET A 129 -7.60 9.91 10.45
C MET A 129 -8.40 10.09 9.16
N ARG A 130 -8.34 9.12 8.24
CA ARG A 130 -9.10 9.11 6.99
C ARG A 130 -10.50 8.53 7.14
N LEU A 131 -10.88 7.96 8.29
CA LEU A 131 -12.28 7.52 8.52
C LEU A 131 -13.28 8.68 8.48
N ASN A 132 -12.82 9.91 8.78
CA ASN A 132 -13.63 11.11 8.58
C ASN A 132 -14.00 11.35 7.10
N LEU A 133 -13.20 10.86 6.13
CA LEU A 133 -13.58 10.88 4.72
C LEU A 133 -14.87 10.09 4.52
N GLY A 134 -14.89 8.87 5.08
CA GLY A 134 -16.05 7.97 5.02
C GLY A 134 -17.29 8.60 5.65
N LEU A 135 -17.21 8.93 6.94
CA LEU A 135 -18.38 9.43 7.68
C LEU A 135 -18.88 10.79 7.21
N ARG A 136 -18.01 11.66 6.67
CA ARG A 136 -18.41 13.01 6.25
C ARG A 136 -18.93 13.06 4.82
N TRP A 137 -18.33 12.30 3.92
CA TRP A 137 -18.57 12.46 2.48
C TRP A 137 -19.22 11.24 1.83
N LEU A 138 -18.91 10.04 2.31
CA LEU A 138 -19.40 8.79 1.71
C LEU A 138 -20.66 8.28 2.40
N ALA A 139 -20.75 8.40 3.73
CA ALA A 139 -21.92 7.97 4.48
C ALA A 139 -23.22 8.68 4.05
N PRO A 140 -23.24 10.01 3.78
CA PRO A 140 -24.44 10.66 3.21
C PRO A 140 -24.87 10.12 1.84
N LEU A 141 -23.97 9.43 1.12
CA LEU A 141 -24.24 8.81 -0.17
C LEU A 141 -24.59 7.32 -0.04
N GLY A 142 -24.68 6.79 1.19
CA GLY A 142 -24.92 5.38 1.46
C GLY A 142 -23.76 4.47 1.02
N MET A 143 -22.53 4.99 1.01
CA MET A 143 -21.35 4.25 0.56
C MET A 143 -20.51 3.75 1.74
N ASN A 144 -19.82 2.63 1.54
CA ASN A 144 -18.81 2.08 2.45
C ASN A 144 -17.40 2.59 2.09
N LEU A 145 -16.44 2.39 2.98
CA LEU A 145 -15.05 2.79 2.81
C LEU A 145 -14.10 1.68 3.25
N LEU A 146 -13.20 1.28 2.37
CA LEU A 146 -12.09 0.39 2.67
C LEU A 146 -10.76 1.14 2.59
N LEU A 147 -10.12 1.34 3.73
CA LEU A 147 -8.81 1.99 3.83
C LEU A 147 -7.73 0.89 3.83
N VAL A 148 -6.81 0.90 2.86
CA VAL A 148 -5.77 -0.13 2.74
C VAL A 148 -4.41 0.43 3.18
N GLU A 149 -3.72 -0.25 4.09
CA GLU A 149 -2.34 0.07 4.47
C GLU A 149 -1.37 -0.35 3.36
N GLN A 150 -0.66 0.64 2.82
CA GLN A 150 0.34 0.43 1.77
C GLN A 150 1.58 -0.28 2.32
N PRO A 151 2.35 -0.97 1.46
CA PRO A 151 3.59 -1.59 1.90
C PRO A 151 4.53 -0.55 2.54
N TYR A 152 5.28 -1.00 3.55
CA TYR A 152 6.22 -0.22 4.36
C TYR A 152 5.60 0.87 5.25
N HIS A 153 4.28 0.95 5.34
CA HIS A 153 3.57 1.93 6.17
C HIS A 153 2.87 1.26 7.37
N MET A 154 2.76 1.98 8.49
CA MET A 154 2.02 1.58 9.70
C MET A 154 2.38 0.16 10.17
N GLN A 155 1.43 -0.78 10.16
CA GLN A 155 1.67 -2.16 10.62
C GLN A 155 2.63 -2.90 9.69
N ARG A 156 2.78 -2.40 8.46
CA ARG A 156 3.67 -2.92 7.43
C ARG A 156 5.05 -2.25 7.44
N SER A 157 5.33 -1.36 8.40
CA SER A 157 6.65 -0.76 8.58
C SER A 157 7.61 -1.73 9.28
N PRO A 158 8.79 -2.03 8.69
CA PRO A 158 9.81 -2.83 9.35
C PRO A 158 10.26 -2.21 10.69
N ALA A 159 10.62 -3.05 11.66
CA ALA A 159 11.01 -2.61 13.01
C ALA A 159 12.21 -1.64 13.04
N HIS A 160 13.09 -1.72 12.04
CA HIS A 160 14.27 -0.86 11.88
C HIS A 160 13.99 0.40 11.05
N SER A 161 12.74 0.63 10.63
CA SER A 161 12.38 1.88 9.95
C SER A 161 12.27 3.05 10.94
N TYR A 162 12.78 4.21 10.55
CA TYR A 162 12.68 5.47 11.29
C TYR A 162 11.29 6.09 11.21
N TYR A 163 10.56 5.85 10.13
CA TYR A 163 9.19 6.34 9.95
C TYR A 163 8.36 5.48 8.98
N SER A 164 7.03 5.60 9.12
CA SER A 164 6.05 4.95 8.23
C SER A 164 6.24 5.39 6.78
N GLY A 165 6.51 4.43 5.89
CA GLY A 165 6.79 4.68 4.48
C GLY A 165 8.24 4.98 4.15
N GLU A 166 9.19 4.87 5.09
CA GLU A 166 10.61 5.09 4.79
C GLU A 166 11.09 4.24 3.61
N PHE A 167 10.72 2.97 3.64
CA PHE A 167 11.13 1.98 2.66
C PHE A 167 10.25 1.89 1.42
N SER A 168 9.22 2.72 1.32
CA SER A 168 8.34 2.72 0.15
C SER A 168 8.93 3.52 -1.01
N ILE A 169 9.49 4.69 -0.74
CA ILE A 169 10.08 5.58 -1.76
C ILE A 169 11.44 6.02 -1.24
N GLY A 170 12.50 5.66 -1.96
CA GLY A 170 13.86 6.04 -1.60
C GLY A 170 14.89 5.70 -2.68
N ALA A 171 16.17 5.83 -2.35
CA ALA A 171 17.25 5.57 -3.29
C ALA A 171 17.41 4.08 -3.67
N ASN A 172 16.77 3.16 -2.93
CA ASN A 172 16.65 1.77 -3.37
C ASN A 172 15.53 1.65 -4.42
N LEU A 173 15.89 1.86 -5.69
CA LEU A 173 14.95 1.83 -6.80
C LEU A 173 14.28 0.46 -7.00
N PRO A 174 14.99 -0.69 -6.96
CA PRO A 174 14.35 -2.01 -7.00
C PRO A 174 13.25 -2.15 -5.96
N GLN A 175 13.54 -1.79 -4.72
CA GLN A 175 12.56 -1.84 -3.63
C GLN A 175 11.39 -0.90 -3.86
N THR A 176 11.63 0.31 -4.36
CA THR A 176 10.57 1.29 -4.67
C THR A 176 9.63 0.75 -5.75
N VAL A 177 10.17 0.15 -6.81
CA VAL A 177 9.34 -0.44 -7.88
C VAL A 177 8.59 -1.67 -7.37
N SER A 178 9.24 -2.56 -6.62
CA SER A 178 8.58 -3.71 -5.99
C SER A 178 7.46 -3.28 -5.03
N MET A 179 7.64 -2.20 -4.28
CA MET A 179 6.59 -1.61 -3.44
C MET A 179 5.38 -1.19 -4.27
N VAL A 180 5.59 -0.47 -5.38
CA VAL A 180 4.49 -0.03 -6.26
C VAL A 180 3.76 -1.25 -6.84
N GLN A 181 4.51 -2.27 -7.28
CA GLN A 181 3.92 -3.51 -7.78
C GLN A 181 3.08 -4.22 -6.72
N GLN A 182 3.61 -4.35 -5.51
CA GLN A 182 2.90 -4.95 -4.39
C GLN A 182 1.65 -4.14 -4.02
N SER A 183 1.71 -2.81 -4.02
CA SER A 183 0.54 -1.96 -3.76
C SER A 183 -0.60 -2.19 -4.76
N VAL A 184 -0.28 -2.33 -6.05
CA VAL A 184 -1.28 -2.64 -7.09
C VAL A 184 -1.91 -4.00 -6.84
N TRP A 185 -1.08 -5.02 -6.57
CA TRP A 185 -1.56 -6.37 -6.31
C TRP A 185 -2.37 -6.47 -5.03
N ASP A 186 -1.93 -5.83 -3.95
CA ASP A 186 -2.67 -5.76 -2.69
C ASP A 186 -4.04 -5.10 -2.91
N THR A 187 -4.12 -4.05 -3.72
CA THR A 187 -5.40 -3.42 -4.07
C THR A 187 -6.31 -4.40 -4.80
N GLN A 188 -5.78 -5.20 -5.74
CA GLN A 188 -6.56 -6.24 -6.41
C GLN A 188 -7.04 -7.33 -5.44
N VAL A 189 -6.20 -7.77 -4.49
CA VAL A 189 -6.59 -8.70 -3.42
C VAL A 189 -7.76 -8.13 -2.61
N MET A 190 -7.69 -6.84 -2.26
CA MET A 190 -8.75 -6.18 -1.49
C MET A 190 -10.03 -5.98 -2.31
N ILE A 191 -9.94 -5.79 -3.63
CA ILE A 191 -11.12 -5.82 -4.52
C ILE A 191 -11.74 -7.21 -4.51
N SER A 192 -10.95 -8.26 -4.68
CA SER A 192 -11.44 -9.65 -4.65
C SER A 192 -12.02 -10.04 -3.29
N TRP A 193 -11.54 -9.46 -2.19
CA TRP A 193 -12.10 -9.68 -0.86
C TRP A 193 -13.50 -9.06 -0.69
N LEU A 194 -13.81 -7.97 -1.41
CA LEU A 194 -15.11 -7.30 -1.38
C LEU A 194 -16.18 -8.00 -2.24
N LEU A 195 -15.79 -8.89 -3.16
CA LEU A 195 -16.66 -9.56 -4.14
C LEU A 195 -16.98 -11.00 -3.71
#